data_AF-A0A3D5ENK6-F1
#
_entry.id   AF-A0A3D5ENK6-F1
#
_cell.length_a   1.000
_cell.length_b   1.000
_cell.length_c   1.000
_cell.angle_alpha   90.00
_cell.angle_beta   90.00
_cell.angle_gamma   90.00
#
_symmetry.space_group_name_H-M   'P 1'
#
loop_
_entity.id
_entity.type
_entity.pdbx_description
1 polymer ?
#
loop_
_entity_poly.entity_id
_entity_poly.type
_entity_poly.pdbx_seq_one_letter_code
_entity_poly.pdbx_strand_id
1 'polypeptide(L)'
;MTEQRHNHIPQEAFDWYDEYAHGLMDRRTFMKKLGGLAALGYSMAMLSSALLPNYALAEQVSFNDPDIKASYKTFDSLKGHGEGKGYLVEPANLTDKHPLVLVIHENRGLNPYIKDVARRLAKAGFIAFAPDALHPLGGYPGNDDEGRAMQRSMDKEKIQQDFIAAAEYIKKHPNSNGKLGAVGFCFG
;
A
#
# COMPACT_ATOMS: atom_id res chain seq x y z
N MET A 1 25.22 -4.87 -20.65
CA MET A 1 24.83 -5.50 -19.38
C MET A 1 25.69 -4.89 -18.29
N THR A 2 25.21 -3.85 -17.64
CA THR A 2 25.93 -3.19 -16.56
C THR A 2 25.59 -3.94 -15.30
N GLU A 3 26.55 -4.71 -14.78
CA GLU A 3 26.50 -5.29 -13.44
C GLU A 3 26.15 -4.16 -12.45
N GLN A 4 24.94 -4.21 -11.88
CA GLN A 4 24.65 -3.43 -10.69
C GLN A 4 25.65 -3.89 -9.64
N ARG A 5 26.63 -3.04 -9.30
CA ARG A 5 27.48 -3.28 -8.14
C ARG A 5 26.54 -3.49 -6.97
N HIS A 6 26.48 -4.72 -6.45
CA HIS A 6 25.91 -4.98 -5.15
C HIS A 6 26.77 -4.22 -4.16
N ASN A 7 26.36 -2.97 -3.92
CA ASN A 7 26.83 -2.13 -2.84
C ASN A 7 26.64 -2.95 -1.57
N HIS A 8 27.74 -3.47 -1.03
CA HIS A 8 27.77 -4.54 -0.03
C HIS A 8 27.35 -3.99 1.34
N ILE A 9 26.07 -3.71 1.49
CA ILE A 9 25.48 -3.28 2.75
C ILE A 9 25.44 -4.50 3.67
N PRO A 10 25.91 -4.40 4.92
CA PRO A 10 25.89 -5.52 5.86
C PRO A 10 24.48 -6.06 6.06
N GLN A 11 24.35 -7.39 6.17
CA GLN A 11 23.06 -8.06 6.42
C GLN A 11 22.35 -7.50 7.67
N GLU A 12 23.11 -7.19 8.71
CA GLU A 12 22.59 -6.57 9.95
C GLU A 12 21.80 -5.29 9.69
N ALA A 13 22.13 -4.53 8.65
CA ALA A 13 21.41 -3.31 8.30
C ALA A 13 20.00 -3.61 7.75
N PHE A 14 19.86 -4.72 7.01
CA PHE A 14 18.57 -5.23 6.56
C PHE A 14 17.76 -5.78 7.73
N ASP A 15 18.41 -6.48 8.65
CA ASP A 15 17.76 -7.03 9.85
C ASP A 15 17.22 -5.89 10.75
N TRP A 16 17.98 -4.81 10.93
CA TRP A 16 17.50 -3.63 11.66
C TRP A 16 16.36 -2.91 10.94
N TYR A 17 16.40 -2.86 9.61
CA TYR A 17 15.31 -2.30 8.83
C TYR A 17 14.04 -3.15 8.99
N ASP A 18 14.15 -4.47 8.98
CA ASP A 18 13.02 -5.38 9.20
C ASP A 18 12.38 -5.17 10.58
N GLU A 19 13.20 -5.10 11.64
CA GLU A 19 12.73 -4.79 13.00
C GLU A 19 12.02 -3.42 13.05
N TYR A 20 12.58 -2.40 12.39
CA TYR A 20 11.99 -1.06 12.32
C TYR A 20 10.66 -1.06 11.53
N ALA A 21 10.62 -1.71 10.36
CA ALA A 21 9.45 -1.77 9.49
C ALA A 21 8.25 -2.47 10.15
N HIS A 22 8.53 -3.49 10.97
CA HIS A 22 7.54 -4.21 11.77
C HIS A 22 7.21 -3.52 13.11
N GLY A 23 7.91 -2.43 13.45
CA GLY A 23 7.68 -1.65 14.67
C GLY A 23 8.22 -2.29 15.95
N LEU A 24 9.17 -3.22 15.82
CA LEU A 24 9.95 -3.79 16.93
C LEU A 24 11.08 -2.83 17.38
N MET A 25 11.47 -1.90 16.51
CA MET A 25 12.48 -0.88 16.77
C MET A 25 11.95 0.51 16.44
N ASP A 26 12.18 1.49 17.32
CA ASP A 26 11.82 2.87 17.05
C ASP A 26 12.80 3.55 16.07
N ARG A 27 12.33 4.59 15.38
CA ARG A 27 13.11 5.32 14.37
C ARG A 27 14.43 5.87 14.91
N ARG A 28 14.48 6.36 16.16
CA ARG A 28 15.71 6.92 16.75
C ARG A 28 16.74 5.83 16.94
N THR A 29 16.32 4.66 17.45
CA THR A 29 17.19 3.49 17.62
C THR A 29 17.70 2.98 16.28
N PHE A 30 16.82 2.88 15.28
CA PHE A 30 17.20 2.50 13.92
C PHE A 30 18.25 3.43 13.30
N MET A 31 18.00 4.75 13.35
CA MET A 31 18.93 5.75 12.82
C MET A 31 20.27 5.76 13.57
N LYS A 32 20.27 5.50 14.88
CA LYS A 32 21.49 5.37 15.68
C LYS A 32 22.33 4.16 15.23
N LYS A 33 21.69 3.01 14.98
CA LYS A 33 22.37 1.81 14.47
C LYS A 33 22.94 2.03 13.06
N LEU A 34 22.19 2.66 12.16
CA LEU A 34 22.71 3.05 10.84
C LEU A 34 23.88 4.04 10.94
N GLY A 35 23.84 4.98 11.89
CA GLY A 35 24.96 5.90 12.15
C GLY A 35 26.26 5.17 12.54
N GLY A 36 26.16 4.00 13.18
CA GLY A 36 27.32 3.13 13.44
C GLY A 36 27.98 2.64 12.15
N LEU A 37 27.20 2.30 11.13
CA LEU A 37 27.74 1.94 9.81
C LEU A 37 28.35 3.13 9.09
N ALA A 38 27.81 4.34 9.30
CA ALA A 38 28.42 5.55 8.73
C ALA A 38 29.85 5.79 9.26
N ALA A 39 30.10 5.49 10.54
CA ALA A 39 31.44 5.54 11.12
C ALA A 39 32.41 4.50 10.51
N LEU A 40 31.89 3.47 9.84
CA LEU A 40 32.67 2.44 9.12
C LEU A 40 32.84 2.77 7.63
N GLY A 41 32.50 4.00 7.20
CA GLY A 41 32.73 4.49 5.84
C GLY A 41 31.54 4.34 4.87
N TYR A 42 30.39 3.83 5.34
CA TYR A 42 29.17 3.81 4.52
C TYR A 42 28.52 5.21 4.48
N SER A 43 28.00 5.62 3.32
CA SER A 43 27.25 6.89 3.27
C SER A 43 25.82 6.71 3.76
N MET A 44 25.31 7.65 4.56
CA MET A 44 23.92 7.62 5.00
C MET A 44 22.93 7.67 3.83
N ALA A 45 23.27 8.35 2.73
CA ALA A 45 22.47 8.40 1.51
C ALA A 45 22.40 7.04 0.81
N MET A 46 23.52 6.31 0.74
CA MET A 46 23.55 4.94 0.21
C MET A 46 22.72 4.01 1.08
N LEU A 47 22.92 4.03 2.41
CA LEU A 47 22.18 3.19 3.35
C LEU A 47 20.67 3.46 3.27
N SER A 48 20.26 4.73 3.27
CA SER A 48 18.85 5.08 3.15
C SER A 48 18.27 4.68 1.79
N SER A 49 19.00 4.87 0.69
CA SER A 49 18.54 4.51 -0.65
C SER A 49 18.32 3.01 -0.84
N ALA A 50 19.07 2.19 -0.09
CA ALA A 50 19.00 0.74 -0.19
C ALA A 50 18.01 0.11 0.79
N LEU A 51 17.81 0.72 1.96
CA LEU A 51 16.95 0.16 3.01
C LEU A 51 15.55 0.75 3.00
N LEU A 52 15.39 2.05 2.71
CA LEU A 52 14.09 2.70 2.78
C LEU A 52 13.32 2.54 1.46
N PRO A 53 12.00 2.34 1.52
CA PRO A 53 11.19 2.15 0.32
C PRO A 53 11.17 3.43 -0.51
N ASN A 54 11.53 3.30 -1.79
CA ASN A 54 11.35 4.36 -2.78
C ASN A 54 10.21 3.98 -3.72
N TYR A 55 8.99 4.37 -3.35
CA TYR A 55 7.79 4.00 -4.10
C TYR A 55 7.77 4.56 -5.53
N ALA A 56 8.41 5.69 -5.80
CA ALA A 56 8.50 6.25 -7.15
C ALA A 56 9.37 5.37 -8.07
N LEU A 57 10.48 4.83 -7.56
CA LEU A 57 11.32 3.90 -8.33
C LEU A 57 10.69 2.50 -8.43
N ALA A 58 9.84 2.12 -7.47
CA ALA A 58 9.18 0.81 -7.43
C ALA A 58 7.83 0.76 -8.16
N GLU A 59 7.33 1.90 -8.65
CA GLU A 59 6.08 1.97 -9.45
C GLU A 59 6.25 1.15 -10.74
N GLN A 60 5.36 0.18 -10.95
CA GLN A 60 5.39 -0.67 -12.14
C GLN A 60 4.38 -0.24 -13.20
N VAL A 61 3.24 0.32 -12.78
CA VAL A 61 2.21 0.81 -13.69
C VAL A 61 1.97 2.28 -13.38
N SER A 62 2.15 3.15 -14.37
CA SER A 62 1.88 4.57 -14.20
C SER A 62 0.39 4.81 -13.91
N PHE A 63 0.08 5.80 -13.07
CA PHE A 63 -1.31 6.26 -12.92
C PHE A 63 -1.91 6.85 -14.22
N ASN A 64 -1.06 7.22 -15.19
CA ASN A 64 -1.45 7.70 -16.51
C ASN A 64 -1.37 6.61 -17.59
N ASP A 65 -1.21 5.34 -17.22
CA ASP A 65 -1.18 4.24 -18.20
C ASP A 65 -2.51 4.22 -18.99
N PRO A 66 -2.47 4.29 -20.33
CA PRO A 66 -3.67 4.44 -21.16
C PRO A 66 -4.58 3.20 -21.13
N ASP A 67 -4.07 2.05 -20.67
CA ASP A 67 -4.82 0.81 -20.61
C ASP A 67 -5.63 0.65 -19.31
N ILE A 68 -5.59 1.64 -18.41
CA ILE A 68 -6.36 1.64 -17.17
C ILE A 68 -7.17 2.93 -16.99
N LYS A 69 -8.20 2.86 -16.15
CA LYS A 69 -8.98 3.98 -15.64
C LYS A 69 -8.94 3.94 -14.12
N ALA A 70 -8.30 4.94 -13.53
CA ALA A 70 -8.20 5.08 -12.08
C ALA A 70 -9.10 6.20 -11.56
N SER A 71 -9.82 5.96 -10.47
CA SER A 71 -10.65 6.96 -9.81
C SER A 71 -10.75 6.70 -8.30
N TYR A 72 -11.20 7.69 -7.53
CA TYR A 72 -11.60 7.46 -6.15
C TYR A 72 -13.11 7.31 -6.05
N LYS A 73 -13.56 6.40 -5.20
CA LYS A 73 -14.98 6.18 -4.90
C LYS A 73 -15.20 6.23 -3.40
N THR A 74 -16.30 6.86 -2.98
CA THR A 74 -16.81 6.78 -1.62
C THR A 74 -17.89 5.71 -1.52
N PHE A 75 -18.09 5.18 -0.32
CA PHE A 75 -19.08 4.15 0.00
C PHE A 75 -19.51 4.25 1.46
N ASP A 76 -20.75 3.84 1.75
CA ASP A 76 -21.26 3.83 3.11
C ASP A 76 -20.61 2.71 3.93
N SER A 77 -20.13 3.05 5.13
CA SER A 77 -19.59 2.10 6.11
C SER A 77 -20.22 2.32 7.49
N LEU A 78 -21.54 2.10 7.57
CA LEU A 78 -22.33 2.42 8.77
C LEU A 78 -21.89 1.66 10.03
N LYS A 79 -21.29 0.48 9.87
CA LYS A 79 -20.76 -0.34 10.97
C LYS A 79 -19.28 -0.07 11.27
N GLY A 80 -18.58 0.62 10.37
CA GLY A 80 -17.20 1.04 10.55
C GLY A 80 -17.13 2.51 10.93
N HIS A 81 -16.55 3.33 10.06
CA HIS A 81 -16.33 4.76 10.30
C HIS A 81 -17.34 5.70 9.60
N GLY A 82 -18.51 5.19 9.21
CA GLY A 82 -19.60 5.96 8.62
C GLY A 82 -19.50 6.07 7.10
N GLU A 83 -18.43 6.67 6.59
CA GLU A 83 -18.11 6.76 5.16
C GLU A 83 -16.69 6.25 4.92
N GLY A 84 -16.53 5.41 3.91
CA GLY A 84 -15.24 4.95 3.42
C GLY A 84 -14.91 5.56 2.06
N LYS A 85 -13.62 5.60 1.73
CA LYS A 85 -13.12 5.96 0.40
C LYS A 85 -12.11 4.93 -0.05
N GLY A 86 -12.07 4.65 -1.35
CA GLY A 86 -11.11 3.73 -1.93
C GLY A 86 -10.67 4.15 -3.32
N TYR A 87 -9.56 3.59 -3.76
CA TYR A 87 -9.01 3.76 -5.10
C TYR A 87 -9.49 2.60 -5.98
N LEU A 88 -10.33 2.94 -6.95
CA LEU A 88 -10.87 2.03 -7.96
C LEU A 88 -10.01 2.12 -9.21
N VAL A 89 -9.55 0.98 -9.71
CA VAL A 89 -8.86 0.87 -10.99
C VAL A 89 -9.50 -0.19 -11.85
N GLU A 90 -9.80 0.17 -13.08
CA GLU A 90 -10.44 -0.66 -14.08
C GLU A 90 -9.56 -0.74 -15.33
N PRO A 91 -9.59 -1.85 -16.10
CA PRO A 91 -9.15 -1.85 -17.49
C PRO A 91 -9.83 -0.71 -18.28
N ALA A 92 -9.09 -0.01 -19.14
CA ALA A 92 -9.65 1.11 -19.91
C ALA A 92 -10.75 0.66 -20.88
N ASN A 93 -10.60 -0.54 -21.45
CA ASN A 93 -11.50 -1.13 -22.43
C ASN A 93 -12.17 -2.38 -21.82
N LEU A 94 -13.25 -2.17 -21.07
CA LEU A 94 -14.10 -3.26 -20.57
C LEU A 94 -15.10 -3.67 -21.66
N THR A 95 -14.94 -4.84 -22.26
CA THR A 95 -15.87 -5.41 -23.23
C THR A 95 -16.85 -6.40 -22.61
N ASP A 96 -16.46 -7.04 -21.51
CA ASP A 96 -17.21 -8.10 -20.83
C ASP A 96 -17.41 -7.78 -19.34
N LYS A 97 -18.04 -8.70 -18.60
CA LYS A 97 -18.07 -8.63 -17.13
C LYS A 97 -16.76 -9.19 -16.56
N HIS A 98 -16.12 -8.45 -15.67
CA HIS A 98 -14.81 -8.80 -15.10
C HIS A 98 -14.90 -9.25 -13.64
N PRO A 99 -13.99 -10.13 -13.20
CA PRO A 99 -13.82 -10.43 -11.79
C PRO A 99 -13.29 -9.21 -11.03
N LEU A 100 -13.73 -9.09 -9.78
CA LEU A 100 -13.31 -8.03 -8.87
C LEU A 100 -12.21 -8.53 -7.93
N VAL A 101 -11.30 -7.63 -7.55
CA VAL A 101 -10.32 -7.87 -6.48
C VAL A 101 -10.33 -6.72 -5.48
N LEU A 102 -10.58 -7.04 -4.22
CA LEU A 102 -10.36 -6.11 -3.11
C LEU A 102 -8.87 -6.15 -2.73
N VAL A 103 -8.20 -5.00 -2.69
CA VAL A 103 -6.79 -4.88 -2.33
C VAL A 103 -6.70 -4.24 -0.94
N ILE A 104 -6.26 -5.03 0.04
CA ILE A 104 -6.19 -4.61 1.43
C ILE A 104 -4.75 -4.18 1.75
N HIS A 105 -4.59 -2.91 2.14
CA HIS A 105 -3.29 -2.33 2.41
C HIS A 105 -2.66 -2.86 3.71
N GLU A 106 -1.38 -2.53 3.90
CA GLU A 106 -0.63 -2.87 5.10
C GLU A 106 -1.05 -2.02 6.32
N ASN A 107 -0.27 -2.02 7.39
CA ASN A 107 -0.58 -1.29 8.65
C ASN A 107 -0.38 0.24 8.57
N ARG A 108 -0.50 0.86 7.40
CA ARG A 108 -0.18 2.28 7.16
C ARG A 108 -1.02 2.97 6.09
N GLY A 109 -2.25 2.51 5.90
CA GLY A 109 -3.20 3.12 4.96
C GLY A 109 -2.89 2.90 3.49
N LEU A 110 -3.66 3.57 2.63
CA LEU A 110 -3.57 3.45 1.17
C LEU A 110 -2.39 4.26 0.59
N ASN A 111 -1.18 3.73 0.76
CA ASN A 111 0.05 4.32 0.26
C ASN A 111 0.25 4.10 -1.27
N PRO A 112 1.27 4.72 -1.91
CA PRO A 112 1.50 4.59 -3.34
C PRO A 112 1.73 3.15 -3.83
N TYR A 113 2.36 2.30 -3.02
CA TYR A 113 2.59 0.90 -3.38
C TYR A 113 1.28 0.13 -3.56
N ILE A 114 0.33 0.27 -2.63
CA ILE A 114 -0.96 -0.42 -2.74
C ILE A 114 -1.78 0.12 -3.92
N LYS A 115 -1.70 1.42 -4.21
CA LYS A 115 -2.30 1.99 -5.43
C LYS A 115 -1.69 1.38 -6.69
N ASP A 116 -0.37 1.14 -6.70
CA ASP A 116 0.29 0.46 -7.81
C ASP A 116 -0.16 -1.00 -7.95
N VAL A 117 -0.31 -1.74 -6.86
CA VAL A 117 -0.88 -3.10 -6.89
C VAL A 117 -2.28 -3.12 -7.53
N ALA A 118 -3.14 -2.16 -7.18
CA ALA A 118 -4.46 -2.04 -7.80
C ALA A 118 -4.36 -1.80 -9.32
N ARG A 119 -3.40 -0.98 -9.77
CA ARG A 119 -3.15 -0.76 -11.20
C ARG A 119 -2.59 -1.99 -11.91
N ARG A 120 -1.69 -2.74 -11.27
CA ARG A 120 -1.17 -4.03 -11.80
C ARG A 120 -2.30 -5.04 -11.99
N LEU A 121 -3.24 -5.13 -11.05
CA LEU A 121 -4.43 -5.98 -11.17
C LEU A 121 -5.34 -5.54 -12.32
N ALA A 122 -5.52 -4.23 -12.52
CA ALA A 122 -6.26 -3.71 -13.67
C ALA A 122 -5.60 -4.07 -15.00
N LYS A 123 -4.26 -3.97 -15.11
CA LYS A 123 -3.51 -4.44 -16.29
C LYS A 123 -3.65 -5.95 -16.52
N ALA A 124 -3.86 -6.72 -15.45
CA ALA A 124 -4.12 -8.15 -15.52
C ALA A 124 -5.59 -8.50 -15.82
N GLY A 125 -6.48 -7.51 -16.04
CA GLY A 125 -7.87 -7.73 -16.45
C GLY A 125 -8.88 -7.82 -15.29
N PHE A 126 -8.50 -7.42 -14.08
CA PHE A 126 -9.40 -7.37 -12.92
C PHE A 126 -9.91 -5.96 -12.68
N ILE A 127 -11.13 -5.82 -12.15
CA ILE A 127 -11.56 -4.56 -11.54
C ILE A 127 -11.04 -4.55 -10.10
N ALA A 128 -10.09 -3.68 -9.80
CA ALA A 128 -9.42 -3.62 -8.51
C ALA A 128 -9.94 -2.46 -7.66
N PHE A 129 -10.30 -2.73 -6.39
CA PHE A 129 -10.69 -1.70 -5.44
C PHE A 129 -9.83 -1.78 -4.19
N ALA A 130 -9.15 -0.69 -3.86
CA ALA A 130 -8.27 -0.58 -2.70
C ALA A 130 -8.84 0.45 -1.70
N PRO A 131 -9.58 0.02 -0.66
CA PRO A 131 -10.13 0.92 0.35
C PRO A 131 -9.03 1.55 1.19
N ASP A 132 -9.23 2.78 1.65
CA ASP A 132 -8.30 3.49 2.55
C ASP A 132 -8.83 3.49 3.98
N ALA A 133 -8.28 2.65 4.85
CA ALA A 133 -8.66 2.61 6.25
C ALA A 133 -8.34 3.92 6.97
N LEU A 134 -7.40 4.73 6.47
CA LEU A 134 -7.06 6.03 7.05
C LEU A 134 -7.96 7.15 6.57
N HIS A 135 -8.92 6.91 5.67
CA HIS A 135 -9.83 7.93 5.17
C HIS A 135 -10.51 8.75 6.28
N PRO A 136 -11.01 8.16 7.39
CA PRO A 136 -11.62 8.91 8.49
C PRO A 136 -10.67 9.90 9.18
N LEU A 137 -9.36 9.71 9.02
CA LEU A 137 -8.31 10.56 9.57
C LEU A 137 -7.63 11.43 8.50
N GLY A 138 -8.20 11.52 7.29
CA GLY A 138 -7.66 12.32 6.18
C GLY A 138 -6.89 11.54 5.11
N GLY A 139 -6.74 10.22 5.28
CA GLY A 139 -6.02 9.32 4.36
C GLY A 139 -4.53 9.18 4.67
N TYR A 140 -3.81 8.47 3.79
CA TYR A 140 -2.35 8.28 3.93
C TYR A 140 -1.60 9.63 4.00
N PRO A 141 -0.82 9.90 5.08
CA PRO A 141 -0.21 11.22 5.33
C PRO A 141 1.04 11.51 4.50
N GLY A 142 1.39 10.64 3.55
CA GLY A 142 2.60 10.78 2.72
C GLY A 142 3.84 10.10 3.28
N ASN A 143 3.82 9.65 4.55
CA ASN A 143 4.90 8.87 5.15
C ASN A 143 4.38 7.67 5.96
N ASP A 144 5.15 6.58 5.91
CA ASP A 144 4.76 5.29 6.48
C ASP A 144 4.76 5.27 8.02
N ASP A 145 5.60 6.08 8.67
CA ASP A 145 5.66 6.16 10.14
C ASP A 145 4.39 6.77 10.73
N GLU A 146 3.96 7.93 10.22
CA GLU A 146 2.72 8.58 10.64
C GLU A 146 1.52 7.73 10.23
N GLY A 147 1.53 7.11 9.04
CA GLY A 147 0.49 6.17 8.63
C GLY A 147 0.33 5.01 9.62
N ARG A 148 1.45 4.43 10.09
CA ARG A 148 1.44 3.40 11.14
C ARG A 148 0.89 3.92 12.46
N ALA A 149 1.29 5.10 12.89
CA ALA A 149 0.80 5.70 14.13
C ALA A 149 -0.71 5.99 14.06
N MET A 150 -1.19 6.54 12.94
CA MET A 150 -2.60 6.79 12.67
C MET A 150 -3.39 5.49 12.72
N GLN A 151 -3.00 4.47 11.96
CA GLN A 151 -3.76 3.22 11.90
C GLN A 151 -3.79 2.48 13.24
N ARG A 152 -2.69 2.53 14.02
CA ARG A 152 -2.65 1.95 15.38
C ARG A 152 -3.60 2.64 16.36
N SER A 153 -3.95 3.90 16.11
CA SER A 153 -4.89 4.65 16.97
C SER A 153 -6.36 4.33 16.69
N MET A 154 -6.65 3.62 15.60
CA MET A 154 -8.01 3.30 15.16
C MET A 154 -8.51 1.97 15.74
N ASP A 155 -9.83 1.89 15.84
CA ASP A 155 -10.53 0.67 16.26
C ASP A 155 -10.45 -0.39 15.15
N LYS A 156 -9.87 -1.56 15.49
CA LYS A 156 -9.58 -2.63 14.53
C LYS A 156 -10.86 -3.25 13.98
N GLU A 157 -11.86 -3.44 14.83
CA GLU A 157 -13.16 -4.00 14.47
C GLU A 157 -13.88 -3.08 13.47
N LYS A 158 -13.82 -1.75 13.68
CA LYS A 158 -14.36 -0.78 12.72
C LYS A 158 -13.61 -0.77 11.40
N ILE A 159 -12.28 -0.85 11.41
CA ILE A 159 -11.50 -0.99 10.17
C ILE A 159 -11.94 -2.25 9.40
N GLN A 160 -12.14 -3.38 10.10
CA GLN A 160 -12.63 -4.60 9.47
C GLN A 160 -14.02 -4.40 8.85
N GLN A 161 -14.93 -3.68 9.52
CA GLN A 161 -16.23 -3.34 8.96
C GLN A 161 -16.13 -2.44 7.73
N ASP A 162 -15.16 -1.52 7.66
CA ASP A 162 -14.92 -0.71 6.46
C ASP A 162 -14.52 -1.58 5.25
N PHE A 163 -13.65 -2.57 5.45
CA PHE A 163 -13.28 -3.49 4.37
C PHE A 163 -14.44 -4.40 3.93
N ILE A 164 -15.29 -4.83 4.86
CA ILE A 164 -16.51 -5.58 4.54
C ILE A 164 -17.48 -4.70 3.73
N ALA A 165 -17.71 -3.46 4.17
CA ALA A 165 -18.56 -2.51 3.45
C ALA A 165 -18.02 -2.20 2.05
N ALA A 166 -16.70 -2.05 1.91
CA ALA A 166 -16.03 -1.89 0.62
C ALA A 166 -16.24 -3.10 -0.30
N ALA A 167 -16.14 -4.31 0.23
CA ALA A 167 -16.40 -5.55 -0.50
C ALA A 167 -17.84 -5.63 -1.01
N GLU A 168 -18.81 -5.29 -0.15
CA GLU A 168 -20.23 -5.24 -0.51
C GLU A 168 -20.54 -4.14 -1.54
N TYR A 169 -19.89 -2.99 -1.42
CA TYR A 169 -19.97 -1.88 -2.38
C TYR A 169 -19.46 -2.32 -3.76
N ILE A 170 -18.22 -2.81 -3.84
CA ILE A 170 -17.60 -3.11 -5.13
C ILE A 170 -18.27 -4.32 -5.81
N LYS A 171 -18.83 -5.27 -5.05
CA LYS A 171 -19.57 -6.41 -5.62
C LYS A 171 -20.75 -5.98 -6.50
N LYS A 172 -21.32 -4.79 -6.26
CA LYS A 172 -22.41 -4.20 -7.05
C LYS A 172 -21.94 -3.46 -8.31
N HIS A 173 -20.63 -3.44 -8.60
CA HIS A 173 -20.08 -2.74 -9.75
C HIS A 173 -20.76 -3.22 -11.05
N PRO A 174 -21.22 -2.31 -11.93
CA PRO A 174 -22.01 -2.68 -13.10
C PRO A 174 -21.25 -3.63 -14.03
N ASN A 175 -19.93 -3.52 -14.13
CA ASN A 175 -19.09 -4.39 -14.97
C ASN A 175 -18.57 -5.65 -14.24
N SER A 176 -19.10 -5.96 -13.06
CA SER A 176 -18.73 -7.17 -12.30
C SER A 176 -19.36 -8.43 -12.89
N ASN A 177 -18.62 -9.53 -12.92
CA ASN A 177 -19.16 -10.87 -13.20
C ASN A 177 -19.70 -11.59 -11.94
N GLY A 178 -19.78 -10.88 -10.82
CA GLY A 178 -20.25 -11.38 -9.53
C GLY A 178 -19.20 -12.10 -8.68
N LYS A 179 -18.01 -12.39 -9.23
CA LYS A 179 -16.88 -12.98 -8.47
C LYS A 179 -16.04 -11.88 -7.85
N LEU A 180 -15.76 -12.03 -6.55
CA LEU A 180 -14.90 -11.14 -5.79
C LEU A 180 -13.83 -11.97 -5.07
N GLY A 181 -12.57 -11.68 -5.35
CA GLY A 181 -11.44 -12.13 -4.55
C GLY A 181 -10.90 -11.00 -3.67
N ALA A 182 -10.02 -11.33 -2.73
CA ALA A 182 -9.29 -10.36 -1.95
C ALA A 182 -7.80 -10.74 -1.92
N VAL A 183 -6.94 -9.72 -1.90
CA VAL A 183 -5.50 -9.86 -1.64
C VAL A 183 -5.10 -8.84 -0.58
N GLY A 184 -4.30 -9.28 0.38
CA GLY A 184 -3.84 -8.49 1.50
C GLY A 184 -2.34 -8.60 1.67
N PHE A 185 -1.74 -7.57 2.25
CA PHE A 185 -0.31 -7.54 2.56
C PHE A 185 -0.14 -7.20 4.04
N CYS A 186 0.63 -8.01 4.77
CA CYS A 186 0.93 -7.82 6.19
C CYS A 186 -0.34 -7.77 7.07
N PHE A 187 -0.92 -6.59 7.27
CA PHE A 187 -2.16 -6.38 8.03
C PHE A 187 -3.40 -6.89 7.28
N GLY A 188 -3.38 -6.81 5.95
CA GLY A 188 -4.54 -7.06 5.10
C GLY A 188 -4.90 -8.52 4.86
#